data_AF-A0A9D6RBY2-F1
#
_entry.id   AF-A0A9D6RBY2-F1
#
_cell.length_a   1.000
_cell.length_b   1.000
_cell.length_c   1.000
_cell.angle_alpha   90.00
_cell.angle_beta   90.00
_cell.angle_gamma   90.00
#
_symmetry.space_group_name_H-M   'P 1'
#
loop_
_entity.id
_entity.type
_entity.pdbx_description
1 polymer ?
#
loop_
_entity_poly.entity_id
_entity_poly.type
_entity_poly.pdbx_seq_one_letter_code
_entity_poly.pdbx_strand_id
1 'polypeptide(L)'
;MVYEIHTYGGVDFLVAVLNGVKLLLGGSAYLTLIKAMAVLGLLFFIGWVVFSFRFEISWLLWFTIAYLGFFVPKVDVAVIDHLRPGNTQVVTGVPALLGYTGHLSSAIGDGLTNLMEQAFSLPAELQFRSVGYATSLHAVRAGLLEQIPEPYVAGSASRYIRDCVLYDVLDGTKAVNTILTSPDLLAAFASDHPSRFTETHIAAGGSQIEGAPEVVTCLEGYSRLTAGLNTIYNSWWGRFVQSLAGARGLDPNQVDPIVTVSYQSLMNVATTPQSVLFQSAMIHSFDEAIQLQAKLTGSDTYLLALTLAQAQYQQRT
;
A
#
# COMPACT_ATOMS: atom_id res chain seq x y z
N MET A 1 30.03 -9.56 19.46
CA MET A 1 29.28 -8.29 19.62
C MET A 1 28.20 -8.29 18.55
N VAL A 2 26.97 -7.96 18.92
CA VAL A 2 25.83 -7.94 18.00
C VAL A 2 25.50 -6.48 17.70
N TYR A 3 25.44 -6.12 16.42
CA TYR A 3 25.01 -4.81 15.95
C TYR A 3 23.56 -4.88 15.47
N GLU A 4 22.76 -3.90 15.87
CA GLU A 4 21.35 -3.85 15.51
C GLU A 4 21.14 -2.98 14.28
N ILE A 5 20.44 -3.52 13.28
CA ILE A 5 20.02 -2.78 12.09
C ILE A 5 18.50 -2.73 12.09
N HIS A 6 17.96 -1.52 12.19
CA HIS A 6 16.53 -1.26 12.14
C HIS A 6 16.04 -1.25 10.69
N THR A 7 14.94 -1.94 10.42
CA THR A 7 14.26 -1.95 9.13
C THR A 7 12.74 -1.79 9.30
N TYR A 8 12.07 -1.35 8.24
CA TYR A 8 10.64 -1.04 8.20
C TYR A 8 9.95 -1.91 7.14
N GLY A 9 10.15 -3.23 7.23
CA GLY A 9 9.80 -4.21 6.22
C GLY A 9 10.98 -4.66 5.33
N GLY A 10 10.87 -5.86 4.76
CA GLY A 10 11.88 -6.41 3.85
C GLY A 10 13.08 -7.09 4.52
N VAL A 11 12.92 -7.62 5.74
CA VAL A 11 13.96 -8.39 6.46
C VAL A 11 14.59 -9.46 5.58
N ASP A 12 13.78 -10.24 4.88
CA ASP A 12 14.25 -11.36 4.07
C ASP A 12 15.20 -10.89 2.96
N PHE A 13 14.94 -9.72 2.39
CA PHE A 13 15.83 -9.08 1.42
C PHE A 13 17.14 -8.64 2.07
N LEU A 14 17.09 -7.96 3.22
CA LEU A 14 18.30 -7.48 3.90
C LEU A 14 19.18 -8.64 4.38
N VAL A 15 18.56 -9.69 4.90
CA VAL A 15 19.23 -10.93 5.29
C VAL A 15 19.85 -11.63 4.08
N ALA A 16 19.15 -11.69 2.95
CA ALA A 16 19.71 -12.24 1.71
C ALA A 16 20.93 -11.44 1.23
N VAL A 17 20.89 -10.10 1.31
CA VAL A 17 22.02 -9.24 0.96
C VAL A 17 23.20 -9.47 1.90
N LEU A 18 22.98 -9.49 3.23
CA LEU A 18 24.04 -9.72 4.21
C LEU A 18 24.66 -11.11 4.06
N ASN A 19 23.85 -12.14 3.79
CA ASN A 19 24.33 -13.49 3.49
C ASN A 19 25.10 -13.55 2.16
N GLY A 20 24.64 -12.83 1.13
CA GLY A 20 25.35 -12.71 -0.15
C GLY A 20 26.72 -12.07 0.02
N VAL A 21 26.81 -10.98 0.78
CA VAL A 21 28.07 -10.30 1.10
C VAL A 21 29.01 -11.21 1.90
N LYS A 22 28.49 -11.93 2.90
CA LYS A 22 29.24 -12.93 3.65
C LYS A 22 29.84 -13.99 2.72
N LEU A 23 29.07 -14.48 1.74
CA LEU A 23 29.54 -15.46 0.77
C LEU A 23 30.65 -14.90 -0.14
N LEU A 24 30.44 -13.70 -0.66
CA LEU A 24 31.41 -13.03 -1.54
C LEU A 24 32.75 -12.77 -0.82
N LEU A 25 32.69 -12.27 0.41
CA LEU A 25 33.88 -11.94 1.19
C LEU A 25 34.50 -13.15 1.89
N GLY A 26 33.75 -14.24 2.06
CA GLY A 26 34.22 -15.52 2.55
C GLY A 26 34.89 -16.40 1.49
N GLY A 27 34.73 -16.06 0.20
CA GLY A 27 35.28 -16.82 -0.91
C GLY A 27 36.81 -16.77 -1.00
N SER A 28 37.44 -17.90 -1.35
CA SER A 28 38.89 -17.99 -1.60
C SER A 28 39.34 -17.07 -2.75
N ALA A 29 38.46 -16.82 -3.72
CA ALA A 29 38.69 -15.88 -4.81
C ALA A 29 38.87 -14.43 -4.30
N TYR A 30 38.07 -13.99 -3.33
CA TYR A 30 38.20 -12.65 -2.74
C TYR A 30 39.52 -12.49 -1.99
N LEU A 31 39.93 -13.51 -1.22
CA LEU A 31 41.24 -13.53 -0.56
C LEU A 31 42.40 -13.49 -1.57
N THR A 32 42.25 -14.14 -2.72
CA THR A 32 43.26 -14.13 -3.79
C THR A 32 43.33 -12.75 -4.46
N LEU A 33 42.18 -12.11 -4.69
CA LEU A 33 42.10 -10.76 -5.23
C LEU A 33 42.76 -9.74 -4.30
N ILE A 34 42.48 -9.81 -2.99
CA ILE A 34 43.12 -8.96 -1.99
C ILE A 34 44.63 -9.16 -1.99
N LYS A 35 45.11 -10.41 -2.01
CA LYS A 35 46.55 -10.69 -2.06
C LYS A 35 47.19 -10.09 -3.30
N ALA A 36 46.55 -10.20 -4.46
CA ALA A 36 47.04 -9.59 -5.69
C ALA A 36 47.10 -8.05 -5.60
N MET A 37 46.04 -7.42 -5.07
CA MET A 37 46.01 -5.98 -4.85
C MET A 37 47.04 -5.51 -3.81
N ALA A 38 47.27 -6.30 -2.76
CA ALA A 38 48.30 -6.00 -1.76
C ALA A 38 49.71 -6.04 -2.38
N VAL A 39 49.98 -7.00 -3.26
CA VAL A 39 51.27 -7.08 -4.00
C VAL A 39 51.43 -5.89 -4.95
N LEU A 40 50.40 -5.54 -5.72
CA LEU A 40 50.42 -4.37 -6.61
C LEU A 40 50.59 -3.06 -5.83
N GLY A 41 49.90 -2.90 -4.70
CA GLY A 41 50.04 -1.74 -3.81
C GLY A 41 51.44 -1.63 -3.22
N LEU A 42 52.06 -2.76 -2.87
CA LEU A 42 53.44 -2.80 -2.38
C LEU A 42 54.44 -2.40 -3.49
N LEU A 43 54.25 -2.87 -4.73
CA LEU A 43 55.07 -2.45 -5.87
C LEU A 43 54.94 -0.95 -6.16
N PHE A 44 53.71 -0.41 -6.07
CA PHE A 44 53.46 1.02 -6.25
C PHE A 44 54.14 1.85 -5.15
N PHE A 45 54.08 1.40 -3.89
CA PHE A 45 54.76 2.06 -2.78
C PHE A 45 56.29 2.09 -2.96
N ILE A 46 56.89 0.98 -3.39
CA ILE A 46 58.32 0.93 -3.71
C ILE A 46 58.66 1.91 -4.83
N GLY A 47 57.87 1.95 -5.90
CA GLY A 47 58.05 2.90 -7.00
C GLY A 47 57.98 4.36 -6.55
N TRP A 48 57.02 4.69 -5.68
CA TRP A 48 56.86 6.03 -5.12
C TRP A 48 58.07 6.47 -4.28
N VAL A 49 58.57 5.59 -3.41
CA VAL A 49 59.74 5.85 -2.57
C VAL A 49 60.99 6.12 -3.42
N VAL A 50 61.18 5.33 -4.49
CA VAL A 50 62.33 5.50 -5.41
C VAL A 50 62.28 6.86 -6.12
N PHE A 51 61.09 7.35 -6.50
CA PHE A 51 60.95 8.60 -7.26
C PHE A 51 60.92 9.86 -6.38
N SER A 52 60.36 9.77 -5.18
CA SER A 52 60.12 10.93 -4.31
C SER A 52 61.25 11.19 -3.30
N PHE A 53 62.20 10.24 -3.12
CA PHE A 53 63.29 10.29 -2.12
C PHE A 53 62.83 10.56 -0.66
N ARG A 54 61.52 10.46 -0.39
CA ARG A 54 60.92 10.62 0.93
C ARG A 54 60.26 9.33 1.36
N PHE A 55 60.60 8.88 2.57
CA PHE A 55 60.12 7.63 3.14
C PHE A 55 58.97 7.89 4.12
N GLU A 56 57.78 8.15 3.59
CA GLU A 56 56.58 8.37 4.41
C GLU A 56 55.83 7.06 4.61
N ILE A 57 56.30 6.25 5.58
CA ILE A 57 55.69 4.95 5.91
C ILE A 57 54.28 5.11 6.53
N SER A 58 53.98 6.27 7.09
CA SER A 58 52.74 6.56 7.81
C SER A 58 51.49 6.28 6.97
N TRP A 59 51.53 6.53 5.67
CA TRP A 59 50.41 6.27 4.77
C TRP A 59 50.13 4.77 4.59
N LEU A 60 51.18 3.98 4.35
CA LEU A 60 51.09 2.52 4.22
C LEU A 60 50.60 1.89 5.54
N LEU A 61 51.13 2.36 6.67
CA LEU A 61 50.72 1.92 8.00
C LEU A 61 49.25 2.22 8.28
N TRP A 62 48.78 3.43 7.97
CA TRP A 62 47.37 3.78 8.15
C TRP A 62 46.43 2.92 7.30
N PHE A 63 46.78 2.71 6.02
CA PHE A 63 45.97 1.90 5.12
C PHE A 63 45.88 0.43 5.55
N THR A 64 47.01 -0.15 5.98
CA THR A 64 47.05 -1.54 6.48
C THR A 64 46.29 -1.70 7.79
N ILE A 65 46.43 -0.77 8.74
CA ILE A 65 45.66 -0.77 9.99
C ILE A 65 44.16 -0.62 9.71
N ALA A 66 43.77 0.30 8.83
CA ALA A 66 42.37 0.49 8.46
C ALA A 66 41.80 -0.78 7.82
N TYR A 67 42.52 -1.40 6.89
CA TYR A 67 42.08 -2.65 6.24
C TYR A 67 41.92 -3.79 7.26
N LEU A 68 42.93 -4.01 8.11
CA LEU A 68 42.91 -5.06 9.15
C LEU A 68 41.86 -4.79 10.23
N GLY A 69 41.59 -3.53 10.56
CA GLY A 69 40.62 -3.14 11.58
C GLY A 69 39.17 -3.21 11.13
N PHE A 70 38.89 -2.96 9.84
CA PHE A 70 37.51 -2.84 9.35
C PHE A 70 37.00 -4.06 8.55
N PHE A 71 37.85 -4.72 7.77
CA PHE A 71 37.43 -5.80 6.87
C PHE A 71 37.66 -7.21 7.42
N VAL A 72 38.67 -7.40 8.27
CA VAL A 72 39.00 -8.71 8.84
C VAL A 72 38.10 -9.12 10.01
N PRO A 73 37.76 -8.26 10.98
CA PRO A 73 36.92 -8.68 12.09
C PRO A 73 35.51 -8.95 11.59
N LYS A 74 34.96 -10.08 12.03
CA LYS A 74 33.60 -10.49 11.74
C LYS A 74 32.72 -10.16 12.94
N VAL A 75 31.55 -9.60 12.66
CA VAL A 75 30.56 -9.20 13.64
C VAL A 75 29.23 -9.86 13.30
N ASP A 76 28.39 -10.01 14.32
CA ASP A 76 27.04 -10.53 14.14
C ASP A 76 26.08 -9.34 14.05
N VAL A 77 25.10 -9.44 13.15
CA VAL A 77 24.15 -8.37 12.88
C VAL A 77 22.74 -8.90 13.12
N ALA A 78 22.01 -8.26 14.05
CA ALA A 78 20.60 -8.50 14.26
C ALA A 78 19.79 -7.51 13.43
N VAL A 79 18.99 -8.03 12.50
CA VAL A 79 18.05 -7.22 11.71
C VAL A 79 16.72 -7.21 12.45
N ILE A 80 16.34 -6.04 12.97
CA ILE A 80 15.11 -5.82 13.73
C ILE A 80 14.10 -5.14 12.80
N ASP A 81 12.97 -5.82 12.57
CA ASP A 81 11.85 -5.26 11.81
C ASP A 81 10.85 -4.60 12.75
N HIS A 82 10.66 -3.30 12.59
CA HIS A 82 9.63 -2.58 13.34
C HIS A 82 8.22 -2.90 12.82
N LEU A 83 8.09 -3.34 11.56
CA LEU A 83 6.80 -3.72 10.96
C LEU A 83 6.33 -5.10 11.41
N ARG A 84 7.27 -6.02 11.63
CA ARG A 84 7.04 -7.39 12.10
C ARG A 84 8.00 -7.73 13.24
N PRO A 85 7.71 -7.33 14.48
CA PRO A 85 8.62 -7.51 15.62
C PRO A 85 8.99 -8.99 15.88
N GLY A 86 8.16 -9.94 15.44
CA GLY A 86 8.44 -11.37 15.52
C GLY A 86 9.43 -11.93 14.49
N ASN A 87 9.84 -11.17 13.47
CA ASN A 87 10.73 -11.64 12.40
C ASN A 87 12.16 -11.09 12.54
N THR A 88 12.66 -10.96 13.76
CA THR A 88 14.05 -10.55 14.00
C THR A 88 14.99 -11.69 13.61
N GLN A 89 15.85 -11.45 12.62
CA GLN A 89 16.79 -12.44 12.11
C GLN A 89 18.23 -12.01 12.37
N VAL A 90 19.06 -12.94 12.83
CA VAL A 90 20.47 -12.69 13.14
C VAL A 90 21.35 -13.30 12.04
N VAL A 91 22.15 -12.46 11.39
CA VAL A 91 23.14 -12.88 10.39
C VAL A 91 24.53 -12.85 11.01
N THR A 92 25.17 -14.02 11.08
CA THR A 92 26.52 -14.16 11.66
C THR A 92 27.61 -14.02 10.62
N GLY A 93 28.75 -13.43 11.00
CA GLY A 93 29.96 -13.44 10.17
C GLY A 93 30.02 -12.34 9.10
N VAL A 94 29.38 -11.19 9.33
CA VAL A 94 29.43 -10.01 8.46
C VAL A 94 30.70 -9.20 8.77
N PRO A 95 31.38 -8.55 7.81
CA PRO A 95 32.51 -7.67 8.12
C PRO A 95 32.13 -6.53 9.07
N ALA A 96 33.01 -6.23 10.03
CA ALA A 96 32.79 -5.21 11.05
C ALA A 96 32.43 -3.84 10.46
N LEU A 97 33.08 -3.44 9.37
CA LEU A 97 32.77 -2.19 8.69
C LEU A 97 31.30 -2.07 8.32
N LEU A 98 30.74 -3.11 7.69
CA LEU A 98 29.36 -3.11 7.21
C LEU A 98 28.36 -3.22 8.36
N GLY A 99 28.67 -4.02 9.39
CA GLY A 99 27.85 -4.08 10.59
C GLY A 99 27.80 -2.75 11.32
N TYR A 100 28.94 -2.07 11.48
CA TYR A 100 29.02 -0.79 12.17
C TYR A 100 28.38 0.36 11.37
N THR A 101 28.69 0.49 10.08
CA THR A 101 28.08 1.53 9.24
C THR A 101 26.59 1.29 9.04
N GLY A 102 26.17 0.03 8.91
CA GLY A 102 24.76 -0.37 8.89
C GLY A 102 24.03 0.00 10.17
N HIS A 103 24.61 -0.29 11.33
CA HIS A 103 24.05 0.10 12.63
C HIS A 103 23.92 1.63 12.77
N LEU A 104 25.01 2.36 12.54
CA LEU A 104 25.03 3.81 12.71
C LEU A 104 24.06 4.52 11.75
N SER A 105 24.08 4.14 10.47
CA SER A 105 23.15 4.72 9.48
C SER A 105 21.69 4.43 9.81
N SER A 106 21.39 3.21 10.28
CA SER A 106 20.02 2.82 10.64
C SER A 106 19.55 3.48 11.94
N ALA A 107 20.43 3.63 12.93
CA ALA A 107 20.11 4.34 14.18
C ALA A 107 19.85 5.83 13.93
N ILE A 108 20.65 6.47 13.06
CA ILE A 108 20.42 7.87 12.64
C ILE A 108 19.09 7.98 11.88
N GLY A 109 18.82 7.04 10.97
CA GLY A 109 17.57 6.99 10.23
C GLY A 109 16.35 6.85 11.15
N ASP A 110 16.41 5.93 12.12
CA ASP A 110 15.33 5.71 13.09
C ASP A 110 15.11 6.92 14.00
N GLY A 111 16.19 7.57 14.44
CA GLY A 111 16.12 8.84 15.16
C GLY A 111 15.47 9.95 14.35
N LEU A 112 15.84 10.11 13.07
CA LEU A 112 15.27 11.12 12.18
C LEU A 112 13.78 10.84 11.91
N THR A 113 13.40 9.58 11.68
CA THR A 113 12.00 9.18 11.49
C THR A 113 11.17 9.51 12.73
N ASN A 114 11.66 9.21 13.93
CA ASN A 114 10.98 9.54 15.18
C ASN A 114 10.78 11.06 15.34
N LEU A 115 11.79 11.87 14.98
CA LEU A 115 11.67 13.33 15.00
C LEU A 115 10.64 13.84 13.99
N MET A 116 10.58 13.24 12.79
CA MET A 116 9.58 13.60 11.79
C MET A 116 8.16 13.24 12.25
N GLU A 117 7.97 12.04 12.82
CA GLU A 117 6.66 11.62 13.35
C GLU A 117 6.17 12.53 14.48
N GLN A 118 7.08 12.99 15.35
CA GLN A 118 6.77 13.96 16.40
C GLN A 118 6.43 15.34 15.81
N ALA A 119 7.18 15.81 14.81
CA ALA A 119 6.98 17.13 14.20
C ALA A 119 5.65 17.23 13.43
N PHE A 120 5.24 16.14 12.78
CA PHE A 120 3.99 16.10 12.01
C PHE A 120 2.76 15.65 12.83
N SER A 121 2.93 15.31 14.10
CA SER A 121 1.85 14.83 14.99
C SER A 121 1.03 13.69 14.37
N LEU A 122 1.71 12.71 13.74
CA LEU A 122 1.02 11.59 13.10
C LEU A 122 0.33 10.72 14.17
N PRO A 123 -0.95 10.33 13.93
CA PRO A 123 -1.60 9.26 14.70
C PRO A 123 -0.74 7.99 14.70
N ALA A 124 -0.80 7.20 15.77
CA ALA A 124 0.02 5.99 15.93
C ALA A 124 -0.20 4.97 14.79
N GLU A 125 -1.40 5.00 14.20
CA GLU A 125 -1.87 4.19 13.09
C GLU A 125 -1.28 4.60 11.73
N LEU A 126 -0.67 5.79 11.65
CA LEU A 126 -0.06 6.32 10.43
C LEU A 126 1.45 6.47 10.54
N GLN A 127 2.02 6.22 11.73
CA GLN A 127 3.46 6.32 11.94
C GLN A 127 4.21 5.38 11.00
N PHE A 128 5.25 5.91 10.36
CA PHE A 128 6.11 5.16 9.46
C PHE A 128 6.77 3.98 10.17
N ARG A 129 7.07 4.12 11.46
CA ARG A 129 7.70 3.08 12.26
C ARG A 129 6.80 1.88 12.52
N SER A 130 5.49 2.08 12.71
CA SER A 130 4.53 1.02 13.01
C SER A 130 3.93 0.39 11.75
N VAL A 131 3.73 1.18 10.69
CA VAL A 131 2.89 0.82 9.54
C VAL A 131 3.65 0.86 8.21
N GLY A 132 4.89 1.36 8.22
CA GLY A 132 5.76 1.37 7.05
C GLY A 132 5.45 2.46 6.03
N TYR A 133 6.29 2.53 5.00
CA TYR A 133 6.25 3.62 4.03
C TYR A 133 4.99 3.61 3.15
N ALA A 134 4.29 4.74 3.14
CA ALA A 134 3.14 5.04 2.26
C ALA A 134 1.96 4.06 2.34
N THR A 135 1.90 3.23 3.38
CA THR A 135 0.83 2.23 3.54
C THR A 135 -0.56 2.87 3.61
N SER A 136 -0.68 4.06 4.20
CA SER A 136 -1.92 4.82 4.21
C SER A 136 -2.41 5.21 2.82
N LEU A 137 -1.54 5.75 1.97
CA LEU A 137 -1.87 6.08 0.58
C LEU A 137 -2.23 4.83 -0.23
N HIS A 138 -1.52 3.73 0.02
CA HIS A 138 -1.83 2.45 -0.62
C HIS A 138 -3.13 1.84 -0.14
N ALA A 139 -3.47 1.95 1.14
CA ALA A 139 -4.74 1.51 1.70
C ALA A 139 -5.90 2.29 1.05
N VAL A 140 -5.75 3.61 0.95
CA VAL A 140 -6.71 4.48 0.26
C VAL A 140 -6.84 4.12 -1.21
N ARG A 141 -5.72 3.94 -1.92
CA ARG A 141 -5.75 3.54 -3.33
C ARG A 141 -6.36 2.15 -3.53
N ALA A 142 -6.04 1.19 -2.68
CA ALA A 142 -6.58 -0.16 -2.73
C ALA A 142 -8.09 -0.15 -2.51
N GLY A 143 -8.56 0.57 -1.49
CA GLY A 143 -9.99 0.70 -1.24
C GLY A 143 -10.73 1.43 -2.37
N LEU A 144 -10.13 2.47 -2.98
CA LEU A 144 -10.72 3.14 -4.16
C LEU A 144 -10.84 2.24 -5.39
N LEU A 145 -9.98 1.24 -5.53
CA LEU A 145 -10.02 0.28 -6.63
C LEU A 145 -10.94 -0.90 -6.34
N GLU A 146 -11.41 -1.02 -5.11
CA GLU A 146 -12.25 -2.13 -4.69
C GLU A 146 -13.66 -2.00 -5.28
N GLN A 147 -14.14 -3.09 -5.85
CA GLN A 147 -15.48 -3.22 -6.43
C GLN A 147 -16.32 -4.19 -5.61
N ILE A 148 -17.63 -4.19 -5.82
CA ILE A 148 -18.52 -5.16 -5.18
C ILE A 148 -18.13 -6.57 -5.66
N PRO A 149 -17.70 -7.48 -4.77
CA PRO A 149 -17.13 -8.75 -5.20
C PRO A 149 -18.19 -9.73 -5.70
N GLU A 150 -19.40 -9.68 -5.15
CA GLU A 150 -20.48 -10.58 -5.54
C GLU A 150 -21.27 -10.02 -6.74
N PRO A 151 -21.34 -10.76 -7.88
CA PRO A 151 -21.90 -10.24 -9.12
C PRO A 151 -23.41 -9.98 -9.04
N TYR A 152 -24.15 -10.69 -8.19
CA TYR A 152 -25.58 -10.46 -8.00
C TYR A 152 -25.84 -9.13 -7.28
N VAL A 153 -24.97 -8.72 -6.36
CA VAL A 153 -25.05 -7.42 -5.67
C VAL A 153 -24.57 -6.33 -6.60
N ALA A 154 -23.43 -6.51 -7.29
CA ALA A 154 -22.89 -5.55 -8.25
C ALA A 154 -23.87 -5.23 -9.39
N GLY A 155 -24.45 -6.28 -9.99
CA GLY A 155 -25.44 -6.14 -11.06
C GLY A 155 -26.75 -5.50 -10.59
N SER A 156 -27.19 -5.78 -9.36
CA SER A 156 -28.38 -5.13 -8.79
C SER A 156 -28.12 -3.66 -8.41
N ALA A 157 -26.90 -3.34 -7.95
CA ALA A 157 -26.49 -1.98 -7.62
C ALA A 157 -26.45 -1.07 -8.86
N SER A 158 -25.80 -1.51 -9.94
CA SER A 158 -25.73 -0.74 -11.19
C SER A 158 -27.11 -0.56 -11.84
N ARG A 159 -27.99 -1.58 -11.79
CA ARG A 159 -29.39 -1.45 -12.24
C ARG A 159 -30.20 -0.48 -11.38
N TYR A 160 -30.09 -0.57 -10.05
CA TYR A 160 -30.76 0.36 -9.14
C TYR A 160 -30.31 1.81 -9.39
N ILE A 161 -29.01 2.04 -9.55
CA ILE A 161 -28.48 3.38 -9.84
C ILE A 161 -29.00 3.89 -11.19
N ARG A 162 -29.02 3.04 -12.23
CA ARG A 162 -29.54 3.41 -13.54
C ARG A 162 -31.04 3.74 -13.50
N ASP A 163 -31.86 2.87 -12.92
CA ASP A 163 -33.33 2.95 -13.01
C ASP A 163 -33.94 3.94 -12.00
N CYS A 164 -33.29 4.13 -10.85
CA CYS A 164 -33.79 4.97 -9.77
C CYS A 164 -32.99 6.26 -9.65
N VAL A 165 -31.68 6.15 -9.38
CA VAL A 165 -30.84 7.30 -8.99
C VAL A 165 -30.57 8.24 -10.16
N LEU A 166 -30.23 7.71 -11.33
CA LEU A 166 -29.93 8.52 -12.52
C LEU A 166 -31.16 9.33 -12.94
N TYR A 167 -32.35 8.74 -12.90
CA TYR A 167 -33.59 9.44 -13.19
C TYR A 167 -33.96 10.47 -12.10
N ASP A 168 -33.59 10.26 -10.83
CA ASP A 168 -33.79 11.26 -9.77
C ASP A 168 -32.94 12.51 -10.03
N VAL A 169 -31.73 12.29 -10.54
CA VAL A 169 -30.81 13.36 -10.95
C VAL A 169 -31.32 14.09 -12.19
N LEU A 170 -31.83 13.36 -13.19
CA LEU A 170 -32.36 13.94 -14.43
C LEU A 170 -33.63 14.75 -14.20
N ASP A 171 -34.52 14.28 -13.33
CA ASP A 171 -35.75 15.00 -12.96
C ASP A 171 -35.49 16.17 -11.99
N GLY A 172 -34.23 16.36 -11.57
CA GLY A 172 -33.83 17.45 -10.66
C GLY A 172 -34.25 17.25 -9.21
N THR A 173 -34.86 16.11 -8.87
CA THR A 173 -35.23 15.76 -7.47
C THR A 173 -34.00 15.58 -6.58
N LYS A 174 -32.87 15.18 -7.15
CA LYS A 174 -31.56 15.14 -6.50
C LYS A 174 -30.56 15.99 -7.26
N ALA A 175 -29.94 16.95 -6.58
CA ALA A 175 -28.88 17.75 -7.18
C ALA A 175 -27.59 16.93 -7.31
N VAL A 176 -26.93 17.03 -8.48
CA VAL A 176 -25.63 16.38 -8.74
C VAL A 176 -24.60 16.77 -7.67
N ASN A 177 -24.61 18.03 -7.23
CA ASN A 177 -23.67 18.54 -6.23
C ASN A 177 -23.82 17.81 -4.87
N THR A 178 -25.04 17.41 -4.51
CA THR A 178 -25.30 16.67 -3.26
C THR A 178 -24.68 15.28 -3.29
N ILE A 179 -24.66 14.63 -4.46
CA ILE A 179 -24.01 13.33 -4.64
C ILE A 179 -22.49 13.49 -4.63
N LEU A 180 -21.96 14.46 -5.38
CA LEU A 180 -20.51 14.67 -5.52
C LEU A 180 -19.80 15.07 -4.21
N THR A 181 -20.52 15.72 -3.30
CA THR A 181 -19.97 16.17 -2.00
C THR A 181 -20.38 15.28 -0.83
N SER A 182 -21.16 14.22 -1.06
CA SER A 182 -21.64 13.38 0.03
C SER A 182 -20.51 12.52 0.62
N PRO A 183 -20.36 12.48 1.95
CA PRO A 183 -19.46 11.56 2.64
C PRO A 183 -20.00 10.12 2.70
N ASP A 184 -21.28 9.90 2.36
CA ASP A 184 -21.91 8.59 2.24
C ASP A 184 -22.73 8.53 0.95
N LEU A 185 -22.16 7.91 -0.09
CA LEU A 185 -22.79 7.78 -1.40
C LEU A 185 -23.98 6.83 -1.36
N LEU A 186 -23.93 5.79 -0.52
CA LEU A 186 -25.01 4.82 -0.41
C LEU A 186 -26.27 5.50 0.14
N ALA A 187 -26.13 6.32 1.18
CA ALA A 187 -27.23 7.13 1.70
C ALA A 187 -27.71 8.19 0.69
N ALA A 188 -26.80 8.83 -0.06
CA ALA A 188 -27.16 9.81 -1.09
C ALA A 188 -27.96 9.19 -2.25
N PHE A 189 -27.75 7.90 -2.54
CA PHE A 189 -28.47 7.13 -3.54
C PHE A 189 -29.84 6.60 -3.09
N ALA A 190 -30.27 6.84 -1.84
CA ALA A 190 -31.60 6.47 -1.40
C ALA A 190 -32.67 7.19 -2.23
N SER A 191 -33.56 6.44 -2.88
CA SER A 191 -34.66 6.96 -3.69
C SER A 191 -36.01 6.49 -3.15
N ASP A 192 -36.90 7.45 -2.98
CA ASP A 192 -38.23 7.30 -2.38
C ASP A 192 -39.36 7.44 -3.41
N HIS A 193 -39.04 7.43 -4.71
CA HIS A 193 -40.02 7.60 -5.78
C HIS A 193 -40.92 6.35 -5.93
N PRO A 194 -42.24 6.43 -5.69
CA PRO A 194 -43.13 5.27 -5.61
C PRO A 194 -43.49 4.65 -6.97
N SER A 195 -43.26 5.36 -8.08
CA SER A 195 -43.63 4.92 -9.43
C SER A 195 -42.49 4.33 -10.26
N ARG A 196 -41.29 4.22 -9.69
CA ARG A 196 -40.11 3.69 -10.38
C ARG A 196 -39.75 2.30 -9.86
N PHE A 197 -39.33 1.45 -10.78
CA PHE A 197 -39.05 0.05 -10.53
C PHE A 197 -37.66 -0.29 -11.05
N THR A 198 -37.00 -1.22 -10.37
CA THR A 198 -35.73 -1.78 -10.81
C THR A 198 -35.75 -3.30 -10.68
N GLU A 199 -34.90 -3.94 -11.47
CA GLU A 199 -34.65 -5.38 -11.40
C GLU A 199 -33.55 -5.66 -10.38
N THR A 200 -33.82 -6.55 -9.43
CA THR A 200 -32.85 -6.98 -8.42
C THR A 200 -32.70 -8.50 -8.40
N HIS A 201 -31.47 -8.94 -8.19
CA HIS A 201 -31.12 -10.34 -7.89
C HIS A 201 -30.91 -10.56 -6.38
N ILE A 202 -31.30 -9.59 -5.55
CA ILE A 202 -31.17 -9.65 -4.09
C ILE A 202 -32.55 -9.90 -3.48
N ALA A 203 -32.66 -10.96 -2.69
CA ALA A 203 -33.87 -11.28 -1.93
C ALA A 203 -34.06 -10.29 -0.78
N ALA A 204 -35.26 -10.25 -0.19
CA ALA A 204 -35.54 -9.38 0.98
C ALA A 204 -34.56 -9.59 2.15
N GLY A 205 -34.00 -10.79 2.30
CA GLY A 205 -33.00 -11.12 3.32
C GLY A 205 -31.53 -10.85 2.94
N GLY A 206 -31.25 -10.24 1.78
CA GLY A 206 -29.87 -9.94 1.34
C GLY A 206 -29.15 -11.09 0.61
N SER A 207 -29.75 -12.28 0.56
CA SER A 207 -29.24 -13.43 -0.19
C SER A 207 -29.49 -13.31 -1.70
N GLN A 208 -28.73 -14.06 -2.50
CA GLN A 208 -28.94 -14.15 -3.94
C GLN A 208 -30.27 -14.82 -4.28
N ILE A 209 -31.00 -14.28 -5.25
CA ILE A 209 -32.15 -14.94 -5.88
C ILE A 209 -31.62 -15.91 -6.94
N GLU A 210 -31.92 -17.19 -6.78
CA GLU A 210 -31.64 -18.20 -7.81
C GLU A 210 -32.74 -18.17 -8.88
N GLY A 211 -32.41 -17.62 -10.06
CA GLY A 211 -33.30 -17.59 -11.22
C GLY A 211 -33.51 -16.20 -11.81
N ALA A 212 -34.76 -15.91 -12.22
CA ALA A 212 -35.10 -14.64 -12.83
C ALA A 212 -35.03 -13.48 -11.81
N PRO A 213 -34.62 -12.27 -12.25
CA PRO A 213 -34.63 -11.10 -11.38
C PRO A 213 -36.05 -10.74 -10.95
N GLU A 214 -36.19 -10.21 -9.74
CA GLU A 214 -37.45 -9.68 -9.25
C GLU A 214 -37.52 -8.19 -9.56
N VAL A 215 -38.69 -7.72 -10.02
CA VAL A 215 -38.95 -6.29 -10.25
C VAL A 215 -39.55 -5.70 -8.99
N VAL A 216 -38.84 -4.77 -8.37
CA VAL A 216 -39.23 -4.14 -7.10
C VAL A 216 -39.28 -2.62 -7.23
N THR A 217 -40.00 -1.96 -6.32
CA THR A 217 -40.00 -0.48 -6.25
C THR A 217 -38.60 0.03 -5.89
N CYS A 218 -38.25 1.27 -6.26
CA CYS A 218 -36.97 1.87 -5.89
C CYS A 218 -36.74 1.90 -4.36
N LEU A 219 -37.78 2.17 -3.58
CA LEU A 219 -37.71 2.15 -2.12
C LEU A 219 -37.30 0.75 -1.59
N GLU A 220 -37.94 -0.30 -2.13
CA GLU A 220 -37.62 -1.66 -1.75
C GLU A 220 -36.26 -2.10 -2.30
N GLY A 221 -35.91 -1.71 -3.52
CA GLY A 221 -34.61 -1.94 -4.14
C GLY A 221 -33.46 -1.40 -3.30
N TYR A 222 -33.61 -0.21 -2.72
CA TYR A 222 -32.64 0.36 -1.78
C TYR A 222 -32.49 -0.51 -0.51
N SER A 223 -33.61 -0.91 0.09
CA SER A 223 -33.58 -1.76 1.30
C SER A 223 -32.92 -3.12 1.04
N ARG A 224 -33.17 -3.72 -0.13
CA ARG A 224 -32.57 -5.01 -0.51
C ARG A 224 -31.10 -4.85 -0.87
N LEU A 225 -30.72 -3.75 -1.54
CA LEU A 225 -29.32 -3.44 -1.83
C LEU A 225 -28.50 -3.27 -0.55
N THR A 226 -29.01 -2.49 0.42
CA THR A 226 -28.35 -2.33 1.72
C THR A 226 -28.25 -3.65 2.48
N ALA A 227 -29.30 -4.49 2.47
CA ALA A 227 -29.26 -5.82 3.06
C ALA A 227 -28.21 -6.74 2.38
N GLY A 228 -28.13 -6.71 1.05
CA GLY A 228 -27.14 -7.47 0.28
C GLY A 228 -25.71 -7.05 0.61
N LEU A 229 -25.44 -5.75 0.59
CA LEU A 229 -24.13 -5.17 0.95
C LEU A 229 -23.70 -5.55 2.39
N ASN A 230 -24.63 -5.49 3.35
CA ASN A 230 -24.36 -5.91 4.73
C ASN A 230 -24.07 -7.41 4.85
N THR A 231 -24.71 -8.24 4.04
CA THR A 231 -24.51 -9.71 4.05
C THR A 231 -23.10 -10.08 3.58
N ILE A 232 -22.61 -9.41 2.54
CA ILE A 232 -21.29 -9.70 1.96
C ILE A 232 -20.14 -9.06 2.73
N TYR A 233 -20.41 -7.98 3.48
CA TYR A 233 -19.42 -7.11 4.12
C TYR A 233 -18.34 -7.87 4.89
N ASN A 234 -18.70 -8.78 5.80
CA ASN A 234 -17.70 -9.46 6.63
C ASN A 234 -16.71 -10.30 5.80
N SER A 235 -17.21 -11.01 4.79
CA SER A 235 -16.36 -11.82 3.91
C SER A 235 -15.51 -10.96 2.98
N TRP A 236 -16.08 -9.85 2.51
CA TRP A 236 -15.40 -8.89 1.67
C TRP A 236 -14.29 -8.16 2.43
N TRP A 237 -14.59 -7.65 3.62
CA TRP A 237 -13.62 -7.01 4.52
C TRP A 237 -12.48 -7.96 4.85
N GLY A 238 -12.78 -9.23 5.18
CA GLY A 238 -11.75 -10.24 5.44
C GLY A 238 -10.79 -10.44 4.27
N ARG A 239 -11.29 -10.50 3.04
CA ARG A 239 -10.45 -10.61 1.82
C ARG A 239 -9.62 -9.34 1.58
N PHE A 240 -10.22 -8.17 1.78
CA PHE A 240 -9.53 -6.88 1.63
C PHE A 240 -8.40 -6.71 2.65
N VAL A 241 -8.65 -7.05 3.92
CA VAL A 241 -7.63 -7.01 4.97
C VAL A 241 -6.49 -7.97 4.66
N GLN A 242 -6.79 -9.20 4.23
CA GLN A 242 -5.78 -10.19 3.87
C GLN A 242 -4.93 -9.76 2.67
N SER A 243 -5.54 -9.14 1.65
CA SER A 243 -4.81 -8.67 0.48
C SER A 243 -3.88 -7.51 0.82
N LEU A 244 -4.35 -6.55 1.63
CA LEU A 244 -3.54 -5.41 2.07
C LEU A 244 -2.42 -5.84 3.01
N ALA A 245 -2.73 -6.70 3.99
CA ALA A 245 -1.75 -7.24 4.93
C ALA A 245 -0.66 -8.05 4.21
N GLY A 246 -1.06 -8.93 3.27
CA GLY A 246 -0.13 -9.74 2.48
C GLY A 246 0.78 -8.91 1.57
N ALA A 247 0.24 -7.87 0.93
CA ALA A 247 1.02 -6.98 0.05
C ALA A 247 2.07 -6.14 0.82
N ARG A 248 1.91 -5.97 2.13
CA ARG A 248 2.74 -5.08 2.95
C ARG A 248 3.47 -5.77 4.09
N GLY A 249 3.19 -7.04 4.34
CA GLY A 249 3.72 -7.76 5.50
C GLY A 249 3.25 -7.15 6.82
N LEU A 250 2.03 -6.62 6.86
CA LEU A 250 1.41 -6.07 8.09
C LEU A 250 0.71 -7.19 8.87
N ASP A 251 0.52 -6.97 10.17
CA ASP A 251 -0.41 -7.77 10.96
C ASP A 251 -1.86 -7.42 10.54
N PRO A 252 -2.72 -8.42 10.21
CA PRO A 252 -4.13 -8.19 9.89
C PRO A 252 -4.87 -7.33 10.92
N ASN A 253 -4.52 -7.42 12.20
CA ASN A 253 -5.19 -6.65 13.27
C ASN A 253 -4.90 -5.14 13.22
N GLN A 254 -3.83 -4.73 12.52
CA GLN A 254 -3.45 -3.33 12.38
C GLN A 254 -4.16 -2.66 11.20
N VAL A 255 -4.73 -3.43 10.26
CA VAL A 255 -5.29 -2.89 9.01
C VAL A 255 -6.53 -2.02 9.23
N ASP A 256 -7.44 -2.45 10.12
CA ASP A 256 -8.68 -1.74 10.41
C ASP A 256 -8.47 -0.27 10.81
N PRO A 257 -7.63 0.04 11.82
CA PRO A 257 -7.36 1.42 12.19
C PRO A 257 -6.59 2.20 11.11
N ILE A 258 -5.66 1.56 10.39
CA ILE A 258 -4.92 2.20 9.29
C ILE A 258 -5.87 2.67 8.19
N VAL A 259 -6.78 1.81 7.74
CA VAL A 259 -7.73 2.13 6.67
C VAL A 259 -8.66 3.26 7.14
N THR A 260 -9.22 3.16 8.34
CA THR A 260 -10.15 4.18 8.85
C THR A 260 -9.48 5.54 8.99
N VAL A 261 -8.31 5.60 9.65
CA VAL A 261 -7.59 6.86 9.89
C VAL A 261 -7.03 7.43 8.58
N SER A 262 -6.57 6.59 7.64
CA SER A 262 -6.09 7.06 6.34
C SER A 262 -7.21 7.68 5.50
N TYR A 263 -8.40 7.10 5.48
CA TYR A 263 -9.56 7.68 4.78
C TYR A 263 -10.04 8.97 5.44
N GLN A 264 -10.14 9.01 6.77
CA GLN A 264 -10.52 10.21 7.48
C GLN A 264 -9.51 11.35 7.25
N SER A 265 -8.21 11.08 7.35
CA SER A 265 -7.15 12.09 7.24
C SER A 265 -6.92 12.58 5.81
N LEU A 266 -7.06 11.70 4.80
CA LEU A 266 -6.74 12.03 3.40
C LEU A 266 -7.97 12.41 2.58
N MET A 267 -9.14 11.84 2.87
CA MET A 267 -10.36 12.10 2.10
C MET A 267 -11.40 12.89 2.88
N ASN A 268 -11.27 13.03 4.21
CA ASN A 268 -12.32 13.58 5.06
C ASN A 268 -13.67 12.84 4.87
N VAL A 269 -13.59 11.55 4.52
CA VAL A 269 -14.72 10.68 4.20
C VAL A 269 -14.66 9.47 5.13
N ALA A 270 -15.82 9.10 5.66
CA ALA A 270 -16.09 7.89 6.45
C ALA A 270 -15.35 7.77 7.81
N THR A 271 -16.11 7.43 8.85
CA THR A 271 -15.60 7.10 10.19
C THR A 271 -15.52 5.60 10.46
N THR A 272 -16.00 4.77 9.53
CA THR A 272 -16.07 3.32 9.69
C THR A 272 -15.45 2.57 8.50
N PRO A 273 -14.81 1.41 8.71
CA PRO A 273 -14.27 0.58 7.62
C PRO A 273 -15.34 0.18 6.59
N GLN A 274 -16.57 -0.01 7.05
CA GLN A 274 -17.70 -0.37 6.20
C GLN A 274 -18.08 0.74 5.23
N SER A 275 -18.20 1.98 5.71
CA SER A 275 -18.55 3.11 4.84
C SER A 275 -17.46 3.43 3.83
N VAL A 276 -16.18 3.15 4.15
CA VAL A 276 -15.07 3.24 3.19
C VAL A 276 -15.29 2.33 1.98
N LEU A 277 -15.53 1.04 2.25
CA LEU A 277 -15.75 0.05 1.19
C LEU A 277 -17.02 0.36 0.39
N PHE A 278 -18.10 0.73 1.08
CA PHE A 278 -19.36 1.04 0.41
C PHE A 278 -19.24 2.28 -0.46
N GLN A 279 -18.49 3.30 -0.02
CA GLN A 279 -18.22 4.49 -0.81
C GLN A 279 -17.54 4.15 -2.13
N SER A 280 -16.45 3.38 -2.12
CA SER A 280 -15.73 3.03 -3.34
C SER A 280 -16.54 2.11 -4.25
N ALA A 281 -17.22 1.11 -3.67
CA ALA A 281 -18.14 0.25 -4.41
C ALA A 281 -19.25 1.05 -5.11
N MET A 282 -19.84 2.03 -4.44
CA MET A 282 -20.88 2.88 -5.02
C MET A 282 -20.34 3.72 -6.18
N ILE A 283 -19.12 4.26 -6.08
CA ILE A 283 -18.47 5.00 -7.18
C ILE A 283 -18.33 4.11 -8.43
N HIS A 284 -17.82 2.88 -8.28
CA HIS A 284 -17.68 1.95 -9.40
C HIS A 284 -19.03 1.53 -9.98
N SER A 285 -20.00 1.21 -9.12
CA SER A 285 -21.34 0.83 -9.58
C SER A 285 -22.08 1.97 -10.32
N PHE A 286 -21.76 3.23 -10.01
CA PHE A 286 -22.26 4.39 -10.73
C PHE A 286 -21.65 4.50 -12.12
N ASP A 287 -20.33 4.29 -12.26
CA ASP A 287 -19.67 4.23 -13.58
C ASP A 287 -20.26 3.10 -14.43
N GLU A 288 -20.42 1.91 -13.86
CA GLU A 288 -21.07 0.78 -14.53
C GLU A 288 -22.50 1.09 -14.95
N ALA A 289 -23.28 1.79 -14.11
CA ALA A 289 -24.64 2.20 -14.42
C ALA A 289 -24.70 3.14 -15.64
N ILE A 290 -23.79 4.12 -15.71
CA ILE A 290 -23.71 5.04 -16.86
C ILE A 290 -23.28 4.28 -18.13
N GLN A 291 -22.27 3.41 -18.04
CA GLN A 291 -21.85 2.60 -19.19
C GLN A 291 -23.00 1.73 -19.68
N LEU A 292 -23.79 1.17 -18.76
CA LEU A 292 -24.92 0.33 -19.09
C LEU A 292 -26.07 1.14 -19.71
N GLN A 293 -26.32 2.36 -19.23
CA GLN A 293 -27.25 3.29 -19.86
C GLN A 293 -26.82 3.63 -21.29
N ALA A 294 -25.53 3.92 -21.51
CA ALA A 294 -24.99 4.25 -22.82
C ALA A 294 -25.15 3.09 -23.82
N LYS A 295 -24.91 1.84 -23.38
CA LYS A 295 -25.14 0.63 -24.19
C LYS A 295 -26.61 0.50 -24.62
N LEU A 296 -27.55 0.81 -23.73
CA LEU A 296 -28.99 0.70 -24.03
C LEU A 296 -29.49 1.83 -24.93
N THR A 297 -28.95 3.04 -24.80
CA THR A 297 -29.31 4.17 -25.68
C THR A 297 -28.64 4.11 -27.05
N GLY A 298 -27.82 3.09 -27.32
CA GLY A 298 -27.05 2.95 -28.57
C GLY A 298 -25.92 3.97 -28.71
N SER A 299 -25.54 4.65 -27.63
CA SER A 299 -24.39 5.55 -27.61
C SER A 299 -23.12 4.71 -27.53
N ASP A 300 -22.14 5.01 -28.38
CA ASP A 300 -20.85 4.31 -28.35
C ASP A 300 -20.19 4.50 -26.97
N THR A 301 -20.04 3.41 -26.22
CA THR A 301 -19.40 3.40 -24.91
C THR A 301 -17.97 3.94 -24.96
N TYR A 302 -17.29 3.77 -26.11
CA TYR A 302 -15.97 4.35 -26.33
C TYR A 302 -16.03 5.88 -26.36
N LEU A 303 -17.04 6.45 -27.03
CA LEU A 303 -17.21 7.89 -27.13
C LEU A 303 -17.59 8.50 -25.78
N LEU A 304 -18.45 7.82 -25.01
CA LEU A 304 -18.76 8.22 -23.62
C LEU A 304 -17.49 8.22 -22.75
N ALA A 305 -16.73 7.12 -22.75
CA ALA A 305 -15.48 7.03 -21.99
C ALA A 305 -14.48 8.11 -22.40
N LEU A 306 -14.40 8.44 -23.70
CA LEU A 306 -13.54 9.49 -24.21
C LEU A 306 -14.00 10.89 -23.76
N THR A 307 -15.31 11.17 -23.76
CA THR A 307 -15.86 12.44 -23.24
C THR A 307 -15.68 12.58 -21.73
N LEU A 308 -15.82 11.49 -20.97
CA LEU A 308 -15.55 11.48 -19.52
C LEU A 308 -14.07 11.71 -19.22
N ALA A 309 -13.18 11.02 -19.95
CA ALA A 309 -11.74 11.25 -19.83
C ALA A 309 -11.35 12.69 -20.18
N GLN A 310 -11.97 13.27 -21.20
CA GLN A 310 -11.75 14.66 -21.60
C GLN A 310 -12.29 15.65 -20.56
N ALA A 311 -13.44 15.38 -19.94
CA ALA A 311 -13.98 16.18 -18.85
C ALA A 311 -13.08 16.12 -17.60
N GLN A 312 -12.56 14.94 -17.24
CA GLN A 312 -11.59 14.78 -16.16
C GLN A 312 -10.28 15.50 -16.44
N TYR A 313 -9.83 15.53 -17.69
CA TYR A 313 -8.64 16.29 -18.09
C TYR A 313 -8.86 17.81 -17.90
N GLN A 314 -10.03 18.34 -18.28
CA GLN A 314 -10.35 19.75 -18.09
C GLN A 314 -10.50 20.17 -16.63
N GLN A 315 -10.85 19.26 -15.73
CA GLN A 315 -10.88 19.54 -14.29
C GLN A 315 -9.50 19.63 -13.64
N ARG A 316 -8.44 19.15 -14.33
CA ARG A 316 -7.05 19.21 -13.83
C ARG A 316 -6.30 20.47 -14.27
N THR A 317 -6.83 21.23 -15.22
CA THR A 317 -6.30 22.52 -15.69
C THR A 317 -7.04 23.68 -15.05
#